data_AF-A0A7C3TPY6-F1
#
_entry.id   AF-A0A7C3TPY6-F1
#
_cell.length_a   1.000
_cell.length_b   1.000
_cell.length_c   1.000
_cell.angle_alpha   90.00
_cell.angle_beta   90.00
_cell.angle_gamma   90.00
#
_symmetry.space_group_name_H-M   'P 1'
#
loop_
_entity.id
_entity.type
_entity.pdbx_description
1 polymer ?
#
loop_
_entity_poly.entity_id
_entity_poly.type
_entity_poly.pdbx_seq_one_letter_code
_entity_poly.pdbx_strand_id
1 'polypeptide(L)'
;MRKSAILAAALAVMAWCAWAYGAATPADDGQSSVPVKIVVLFSSGVGYFEHVGPVRGDSSTELRFKTQQINDILKSLVLQDLGG
;
A
#
# COMPACT_ATOMS: atom_id res chain seq x y z
N MET A 1 -55.53 -1.61 -0.17
CA MET A 1 -54.63 -1.31 0.97
C MET A 1 -53.54 -2.37 1.20
N ARG A 2 -53.79 -3.68 1.02
CA ARG A 2 -52.79 -4.75 1.26
C ARG A 2 -51.61 -4.81 0.28
N LYS A 3 -51.76 -4.30 -0.95
CA LYS A 3 -50.70 -4.29 -1.98
C LYS A 3 -49.65 -3.18 -1.77
N SER A 4 -50.04 -2.04 -1.19
CA SER A 4 -49.10 -0.94 -0.86
C SER A 4 -48.15 -1.29 0.29
N ALA A 5 -48.59 -2.12 1.25
CA ALA A 5 -47.75 -2.56 2.35
C ALA A 5 -46.59 -3.47 1.89
N ILE A 6 -46.81 -4.26 0.83
CA ILE A 6 -45.80 -5.17 0.26
C ILE A 6 -44.73 -4.37 -0.53
N LEU A 7 -45.15 -3.32 -1.25
CA LEU A 7 -44.23 -2.42 -1.96
C LEU A 7 -43.37 -1.58 -1.00
N ALA A 8 -43.94 -1.13 0.13
CA ALA A 8 -43.19 -0.40 1.15
C ALA A 8 -42.15 -1.28 1.87
N ALA A 9 -42.49 -2.54 2.16
CA ALA A 9 -41.55 -3.49 2.76
C ALA A 9 -40.38 -3.84 1.82
N ALA A 10 -40.64 -3.99 0.51
CA ALA A 10 -39.60 -4.28 -0.47
C ALA A 10 -38.58 -3.14 -0.64
N LEU A 11 -39.04 -1.89 -0.57
CA LEU A 11 -38.17 -0.71 -0.64
C LEU A 11 -37.33 -0.54 0.64
N ALA A 12 -37.89 -0.87 1.81
CA ALA A 12 -37.15 -0.83 3.07
C ALA A 12 -36.02 -1.88 3.13
N VAL A 13 -36.23 -3.07 2.56
CA VAL A 13 -35.19 -4.12 2.48
C VAL A 13 -34.06 -3.72 1.51
N MET A 14 -34.38 -3.09 0.37
CA MET A 14 -33.36 -2.59 -0.55
C MET A 14 -32.52 -1.45 0.02
N ALA A 15 -33.14 -0.55 0.79
CA ALA A 15 -32.42 0.51 1.49
C ALA A 15 -31.46 -0.05 2.57
N TRP A 16 -31.85 -1.14 3.23
CA TRP A 16 -30.99 -1.83 4.21
C TRP A 16 -29.80 -2.55 3.54
N CYS A 17 -29.99 -3.13 2.35
CA CYS A 17 -28.91 -3.73 1.58
C CYS A 17 -27.90 -2.69 1.07
N ALA A 18 -28.36 -1.48 0.71
CA ALA A 18 -27.49 -0.43 0.20
C ALA A 18 -26.52 0.15 1.26
N TRP A 19 -26.92 0.17 2.54
CA TRP A 19 -26.03 0.57 3.65
C TRP A 19 -25.08 -0.54 4.11
N ALA A 20 -25.42 -1.81 3.85
CA ALA A 20 -24.60 -2.96 4.22
C ALA A 20 -23.51 -3.29 3.19
N TYR A 21 -23.62 -2.77 1.96
CA TYR A 21 -22.51 -2.71 1.02
C TYR A 21 -21.54 -1.60 1.46
N GLY A 22 -20.93 -1.80 2.63
CA GLY A 22 -19.68 -1.12 2.95
C GLY A 22 -18.75 -1.35 1.78
N ALA A 23 -18.31 -0.27 1.14
CA ALA A 23 -17.31 -0.32 0.10
C ALA A 23 -16.17 -1.19 0.65
N ALA A 24 -15.97 -2.36 0.05
CA ALA A 24 -14.83 -3.19 0.36
C ALA A 24 -13.61 -2.32 0.02
N THR A 25 -13.01 -1.73 1.05
CA THR A 25 -11.69 -1.14 0.93
C THR A 25 -10.83 -2.27 0.39
N PRO A 26 -10.21 -2.11 -0.79
CA PRO A 26 -9.27 -3.12 -1.26
C PRO A 26 -8.33 -3.38 -0.09
N ALA A 27 -8.23 -4.66 0.30
CA ALA A 27 -7.30 -5.06 1.33
C ALA A 27 -5.94 -4.54 0.88
N ASP A 28 -5.43 -3.55 1.60
CA ASP A 28 -4.05 -3.11 1.44
C ASP A 28 -3.24 -4.37 1.73
N ASP A 29 -2.61 -4.92 0.71
CA ASP A 29 -1.87 -6.18 0.72
C ASP A 29 -0.59 -6.08 1.57
N GLY A 30 -0.51 -5.04 2.39
CA GLY A 30 0.63 -4.69 3.21
C GLY A 30 1.81 -4.34 2.33
N GLN A 31 1.63 -3.97 1.06
CA GLN A 31 2.73 -3.63 0.15
C GLN A 31 2.70 -2.14 -0.19
N SER A 32 3.66 -1.41 0.37
CA SER A 32 3.87 -0.01 0.00
C SER A 32 4.70 0.09 -1.28
N SER A 33 4.25 0.96 -2.19
CA SER A 33 5.01 1.30 -3.40
C SER A 33 6.00 2.42 -3.09
N VAL A 34 7.28 2.06 -2.99
CA VAL A 34 8.38 2.99 -2.76
C VAL A 34 9.33 2.91 -3.96
N PRO A 35 9.02 3.58 -5.08
CA PRO A 35 9.82 3.51 -6.30
C PRO A 35 11.16 4.25 -6.16
N VAL A 36 12.15 3.85 -6.96
CA VAL A 36 13.40 4.60 -7.10
C VAL A 36 13.10 5.98 -7.69
N LYS A 37 13.58 7.03 -7.02
CA LYS A 37 13.48 8.42 -7.49
C LYS A 37 14.82 9.02 -7.87
N ILE A 38 15.89 8.62 -7.18
CA ILE A 38 17.24 9.13 -7.43
C ILE A 38 18.19 7.97 -7.63
N VAL A 39 19.06 8.10 -8.63
CA VAL A 39 20.19 7.20 -8.89
C VAL A 39 21.43 8.04 -9.08
N VAL A 40 22.47 7.77 -8.31
CA VAL A 40 23.79 8.41 -8.47
C VAL A 40 24.83 7.32 -8.65
N LEU A 41 25.68 7.46 -9.67
CA LEU A 41 26.78 6.55 -9.95
C LEU A 41 28.10 7.28 -9.73
N PHE A 42 28.94 6.73 -8.86
CA PHE A 42 30.25 7.29 -8.57
C PHE A 42 31.33 6.61 -9.44
N SER A 43 32.40 7.34 -9.77
CA SER A 43 33.53 6.79 -10.53
C SER A 43 34.27 5.67 -9.81
N SER A 44 34.05 5.52 -8.49
CA SER A 44 34.51 4.39 -7.67
C SER A 44 33.83 3.07 -8.00
N GLY A 45 32.76 3.08 -8.79
CA GLY A 45 31.94 1.89 -9.08
C GLY A 45 30.84 1.61 -8.05
N VAL A 46 30.64 2.50 -7.08
CA VAL A 46 29.53 2.43 -6.11
C VAL A 46 28.31 3.17 -6.67
N GLY A 47 27.12 2.59 -6.48
CA GLY A 47 25.84 3.22 -6.83
C GLY A 47 25.04 3.57 -5.58
N TYR A 48 24.38 4.73 -5.61
CA TYR A 48 23.39 5.16 -4.62
C TYR A 48 22.01 5.17 -5.26
N PHE A 49 21.03 4.56 -4.56
CA PHE A 49 19.65 4.43 -5.02
C PHE A 49 18.72 4.90 -3.90
N GLU A 50 17.92 5.90 -4.20
CA GLU A 50 16.95 6.45 -3.25
C GLU A 50 15.54 6.00 -3.64
N HIS A 51 14.89 5.27 -2.75
CA HIS A 51 13.50 4.88 -2.85
C HIS A 51 12.66 5.82 -2.01
N VAL A 52 11.68 6.49 -2.62
CA VAL A 52 10.79 7.44 -1.92
C VAL A 52 9.34 7.16 -2.27
N GLY A 53 8.52 7.06 -1.24
CA GLY A 53 7.08 6.81 -1.34
C GLY A 53 6.43 6.82 0.04
N PRO A 54 5.09 6.95 0.10
CA PRO A 54 4.37 6.85 1.36
C PRO A 54 4.41 5.42 1.90
N VAL A 55 4.73 5.26 3.17
CA VAL A 55 4.65 4.00 3.92
C VAL A 55 3.77 4.25 5.15
N ARG A 56 2.79 3.38 5.41
CA ARG A 56 1.85 3.54 6.53
C ARG A 56 1.76 2.26 7.34
N GLY A 57 1.74 2.39 8.67
CA GLY A 57 1.62 1.24 9.57
C GLY A 57 2.71 0.20 9.30
N ASP A 58 2.32 -1.08 9.28
CA ASP A 58 3.23 -2.21 9.10
C ASP A 58 3.36 -2.66 7.64
N SER A 59 3.14 -1.74 6.68
CA SER A 59 3.38 -2.05 5.28
C SER A 59 4.85 -2.42 5.01
N SER A 60 5.04 -3.28 4.03
CA SER A 60 6.31 -3.82 3.57
C SER A 60 6.62 -3.35 2.15
N THR A 61 7.89 -3.31 1.80
CA THR A 61 8.35 -3.07 0.41
C THR A 61 9.42 -4.10 0.09
N GLU A 62 9.29 -4.73 -1.07
CA GLU A 62 10.30 -5.69 -1.54
C GLU A 62 11.44 -4.97 -2.26
N LEU A 63 12.67 -5.16 -1.76
CA LEU A 63 13.90 -4.73 -2.43
C LEU A 63 14.69 -5.97 -2.87
N ARG A 64 15.04 -6.06 -4.16
CA ARG A 64 15.69 -7.23 -4.74
C ARG A 64 17.17 -6.97 -4.99
N PHE A 65 18.02 -7.83 -4.42
CA PHE A 65 19.48 -7.77 -4.58
C PHE A 65 20.07 -9.13 -4.90
N LYS A 66 21.29 -9.14 -5.46
CA LYS A 66 22.05 -10.38 -5.62
C LYS A 66 22.52 -10.87 -4.24
N THR A 67 22.40 -12.18 -3.99
CA THR A 67 22.77 -12.80 -2.71
C THR A 67 24.20 -12.46 -2.29
N GLN A 68 25.14 -12.42 -3.24
CA GLN A 68 26.55 -12.10 -2.99
C GLN A 68 26.78 -10.69 -2.41
N GLN A 69 25.83 -9.77 -2.57
CA GLN A 69 25.94 -8.38 -2.15
C GLN A 69 25.11 -8.06 -0.91
N ILE A 70 24.31 -9.00 -0.40
CA ILE A 70 23.29 -8.73 0.64
C ILE A 70 23.90 -8.14 1.92
N ASN A 71 25.09 -8.61 2.31
CA ASN A 71 25.78 -8.15 3.51
C ASN A 71 26.22 -6.69 3.40
N ASP A 72 26.58 -6.23 2.21
CA ASP A 72 27.04 -4.86 1.99
C ASP A 72 25.83 -3.91 1.91
N ILE A 73 24.74 -4.38 1.29
CA ILE A 73 23.46 -3.67 1.29
C ILE A 73 22.95 -3.48 2.71
N LEU A 74 22.87 -4.54 3.53
CA LEU A 74 22.34 -4.44 4.90
C LEU A 74 23.17 -3.50 5.78
N LYS A 75 24.48 -3.41 5.56
CA LYS A 75 25.37 -2.49 6.30
C LYS A 75 25.29 -1.04 5.84
N SER A 76 24.78 -0.79 4.63
CA SER A 76 24.72 0.54 4.02
C SER A 76 23.30 1.09 3.87
N LEU A 77 22.27 0.27 4.11
CA LEU A 77 20.87 0.69 4.03
C LEU A 77 20.56 1.71 5.12
N VAL A 78 20.03 2.85 4.70
CA VAL A 78 19.54 3.91 5.58
C VAL A 78 18.04 4.05 5.35
N LEU A 79 17.27 4.06 6.45
CA LEU A 79 15.85 4.38 6.44
C LEU A 79 15.67 5.75 7.09
N GLN A 80 14.90 6.60 6.45
CA GLN A 80 14.57 7.93 6.95
C GLN A 80 13.06 8.11 6.92
N ASP A 81 12.51 8.50 8.06
CA ASP A 81 11.15 8.98 8.17
C ASP A 81 11.15 10.51 8.08
N LEU A 82 10.31 11.05 7.19
CA LEU A 82 10.14 12.49 6.99
C LEU A 82 8.94 13.05 7.76
N GLY A 83 8.10 12.19 8.33
CA GLY A 83 6.87 12.53 9.06
C GLY A 83 7.06 12.74 10.57
N GLY A 84 8.06 12.09 11.16
CA GLY A 84 8.40 12.20 12.60
C GLY A 84 7.70 11.18 13.49
#